data_AF-A0A2C9KXC6-F1
#
_entry.id   AF-A0A2C9KXC6-F1
#
_cell.length_a   1.000
_cell.length_b   1.000
_cell.length_c   1.000
_cell.angle_alpha   90.00
_cell.angle_beta   90.00
_cell.angle_gamma   90.00
#
_symmetry.space_group_name_H-M   'P 1'
#
loop_
_entity.id
_entity.type
_entity.pdbx_description
1 polymer ?
#
loop_
_entity_poly.entity_id
_entity_poly.type
_entity_poly.pdbx_seq_one_letter_code
_entity_poly.pdbx_strand_id
1 'polypeptide(L)'
;MKNVLKKAQECVDKRGNVETQGGINTLDELAALTCDVSSLVDDFVSAIYVPLNYATFVSNGTVLSDSTRSILKFLRDSNLTTNEDEKWLDILSRACDHNLDKLKSNSLPATDQNVD
;
A
#
# COMPACT_ATOMS: atom_id res chain seq x y z
N MET A 1 -3.64 2.20 1.93
CA MET A 1 -4.22 1.52 0.76
C MET A 1 -5.30 2.31 0.00
N LYS A 2 -6.53 2.52 0.53
CA LYS A 2 -7.63 3.20 -0.22
C LYS A 2 -7.24 4.49 -0.97
N ASN A 3 -6.54 5.41 -0.29
CA ASN A 3 -6.13 6.68 -0.91
C ASN A 3 -5.07 6.48 -2.02
N VAL A 4 -4.25 5.43 -1.94
CA VAL A 4 -3.30 5.07 -3.00
C VAL A 4 -4.05 4.58 -4.23
N LEU A 5 -5.05 3.70 -4.07
CA LEU A 5 -5.87 3.23 -5.17
C LEU A 5 -6.66 4.38 -5.82
N LYS A 6 -7.23 5.29 -5.01
CA LYS A 6 -7.88 6.50 -5.53
C LYS A 6 -6.92 7.36 -6.33
N LYS A 7 -5.69 7.55 -5.84
CA LYS A 7 -4.69 8.32 -6.57
C LYS A 7 -4.27 7.64 -7.87
N ALA A 8 -4.11 6.32 -7.86
CA ALA A 8 -3.85 5.53 -9.06
C ALA A 8 -4.97 5.70 -10.10
N GLN A 9 -6.22 5.61 -9.65
CA GLN A 9 -7.40 5.85 -10.50
C GLN A 9 -7.38 7.26 -11.10
N GLU A 10 -7.16 8.30 -10.29
CA GLU A 10 -7.06 9.68 -10.80
C GLU A 10 -5.96 9.85 -11.87
N CYS A 11 -4.82 9.17 -11.71
CA CYS A 11 -3.73 9.20 -12.69
C CYS A 11 -4.15 8.49 -13.98
N VAL A 12 -4.81 7.33 -13.89
CA VAL A 12 -5.36 6.59 -15.04
C VAL A 12 -6.43 7.41 -15.75
N ASP A 13 -7.37 8.02 -15.04
CA ASP A 13 -8.45 8.82 -15.63
C ASP A 13 -7.91 10.02 -16.42
N LYS A 14 -6.79 10.59 -15.99
CA LYS A 14 -6.16 11.76 -16.65
C LYS A 14 -5.23 11.40 -17.80
N ARG A 15 -4.53 10.26 -17.70
CA ARG A 15 -3.34 9.98 -18.53
C ARG A 15 -3.25 8.53 -19.04
N GLY A 16 -4.25 7.69 -18.73
CA GLY A 16 -4.33 6.35 -19.28
C GLY A 16 -4.38 6.38 -20.81
N ASN A 17 -3.60 5.50 -21.44
CA ASN A 17 -3.50 5.43 -22.90
C ASN A 17 -3.74 3.99 -23.35
N VAL A 18 -4.81 3.76 -24.11
CA VAL A 18 -5.16 2.44 -24.67
C VAL A 18 -4.89 2.33 -26.17
N GLU A 19 -4.38 3.39 -26.79
CA GLU A 19 -4.13 3.46 -28.24
C GLU A 19 -2.75 2.90 -28.60
N THR A 20 -1.84 2.79 -27.63
CA THR A 20 -0.47 2.32 -27.83
C THR A 20 -0.19 1.06 -27.01
N GLN A 21 0.61 0.15 -27.56
CA GLN A 21 1.01 -1.06 -26.83
C GLN A 21 1.71 -0.74 -25.50
N GLY A 22 2.52 0.33 -25.47
CA GLY A 22 3.18 0.78 -24.26
C GLY A 22 2.18 1.22 -23.18
N GLY A 23 1.16 2.00 -23.56
CA GLY A 23 0.11 2.42 -22.65
C GLY A 23 -0.73 1.25 -22.12
N ILE A 24 -1.09 0.29 -22.99
CA ILE A 24 -1.78 -0.94 -22.58
C ILE A 24 -0.94 -1.73 -21.57
N ASN A 25 0.35 -1.94 -21.86
CA ASN A 25 1.25 -2.66 -20.95
C ASN A 25 1.36 -1.97 -19.58
N THR A 26 1.43 -0.63 -19.55
CA THR A 26 1.44 0.13 -18.28
C THR A 26 0.14 -0.09 -17.49
N LEU A 27 -1.02 -0.09 -18.16
CA LEU A 27 -2.30 -0.34 -17.48
C LEU A 27 -2.41 -1.78 -16.98
N ASP A 28 -1.94 -2.76 -17.75
CA ASP A 28 -1.91 -4.17 -17.35
C ASP A 28 -0.97 -4.41 -16.17
N GLU A 29 0.20 -3.75 -16.12
CA GLU A 29 1.12 -3.83 -14.98
C GLU A 29 0.51 -3.21 -13.72
N LEU A 30 -0.16 -2.06 -13.84
CA LEU A 30 -0.91 -1.47 -12.72
C LEU A 30 -2.04 -2.40 -12.23
N ALA A 31 -2.77 -3.01 -13.16
CA ALA A 31 -3.82 -3.97 -12.84
C ALA A 31 -3.26 -5.19 -12.10
N ALA A 32 -2.13 -5.73 -12.56
CA ALA A 32 -1.44 -6.83 -11.88
C ALA A 32 -0.94 -6.47 -10.48
N LEU A 33 -0.48 -5.23 -10.25
CA LEU A 33 -0.08 -4.77 -8.92
C LEU A 33 -1.26 -4.57 -7.96
N THR A 34 -2.45 -4.33 -8.51
CA THR A 34 -3.65 -3.97 -7.71
C THR A 34 -4.64 -5.11 -7.54
N CYS A 35 -4.54 -6.19 -8.31
CA CYS A 35 -5.51 -7.29 -8.31
C CYS A 35 -5.62 -7.99 -6.94
N ASP A 36 -4.50 -8.17 -6.24
CA ASP A 36 -4.45 -8.89 -4.96
C ASP A 36 -4.73 -8.00 -3.75
N VAL A 37 -4.86 -6.68 -3.94
CA VAL A 37 -5.00 -5.72 -2.84
C VAL A 37 -6.23 -6.01 -1.97
N SER A 38 -7.34 -6.45 -2.57
CA SER A 38 -8.54 -6.81 -1.81
C SER A 38 -8.26 -7.96 -0.84
N SER A 39 -7.58 -8.99 -1.31
CA SER A 39 -7.20 -10.15 -0.49
C SER A 39 -6.23 -9.77 0.62
N LEU A 40 -5.23 -8.92 0.32
CA LEU A 40 -4.27 -8.45 1.33
C LEU A 40 -4.94 -7.61 2.42
N VAL A 41 -5.95 -6.80 2.06
CA VAL A 41 -6.75 -6.06 3.04
C VAL A 41 -7.62 -7.01 3.86
N ASP A 42 -8.22 -8.01 3.23
CA ASP A 42 -9.03 -9.03 3.92
C ASP A 42 -8.20 -9.84 4.91
N ASP A 43 -7.00 -10.28 4.53
CA ASP A 43 -6.05 -10.98 5.42
C ASP A 43 -5.66 -10.10 6.61
N PHE A 44 -5.36 -8.82 6.37
CA PHE A 44 -5.00 -7.88 7.41
C PHE A 44 -6.15 -7.62 8.39
N VAL A 45 -7.37 -7.42 7.89
CA VAL A 45 -8.56 -7.19 8.72
C VAL A 45 -8.95 -8.46 9.47
N SER A 46 -8.87 -9.62 8.82
CA SER A 46 -9.16 -10.91 9.42
C SER A 46 -8.25 -11.22 10.62
N ALA A 47 -6.98 -10.79 10.54
CA ALA A 47 -6.04 -10.94 11.64
C ALA A 47 -6.39 -10.11 12.90
N ILE A 48 -7.33 -9.16 12.82
CA ILE A 48 -7.77 -8.34 13.95
C ILE A 48 -8.82 -9.06 14.81
N TYR A 49 -9.53 -10.05 14.24
CA TYR A 49 -10.55 -10.78 14.99
C TYR A 49 -9.94 -11.63 16.10
N VAL A 50 -10.66 -11.72 17.23
CA VAL A 50 -10.21 -12.45 18.41
C VAL A 50 -10.27 -13.97 18.20
N PRO A 51 -9.33 -14.73 18.79
CA PRO A 51 -8.16 -14.28 19.56
C PRO A 51 -7.08 -13.66 18.65
N LEU A 52 -6.62 -12.45 19.02
CA LEU A 52 -5.67 -11.67 18.23
C LEU A 52 -4.26 -12.28 18.27
N ASN A 53 -3.72 -12.64 17.11
CA ASN A 53 -2.32 -13.02 16.96
C ASN A 53 -1.51 -11.84 16.43
N TYR A 54 -0.76 -11.17 17.32
CA TYR A 54 0.05 -10.00 16.97
C TYR A 54 1.10 -10.29 15.89
N ALA A 55 1.70 -11.49 15.88
CA ALA A 55 2.69 -11.84 14.86
C ALA A 55 2.05 -11.90 13.46
N THR A 56 0.88 -12.54 13.34
CA THR A 56 0.11 -12.58 12.09
C THR A 56 -0.37 -11.18 11.69
N PHE A 57 -0.86 -10.39 12.64
CA PHE A 57 -1.32 -9.02 12.38
C PHE A 57 -0.20 -8.13 11.83
N VAL A 58 0.99 -8.17 12.42
CA VAL A 58 2.17 -7.44 11.94
C VAL A 58 2.65 -7.95 10.58
N SER A 59 2.65 -9.27 10.38
CA SER A 59 3.05 -9.88 9.12
C SER A 59 2.14 -9.43 7.99
N ASN A 60 0.82 -9.56 8.15
CA ASN A 60 -0.17 -9.15 7.14
C ASN A 60 -0.10 -7.65 6.87
N GLY A 61 0.08 -6.83 7.92
CA GLY A 61 0.25 -5.38 7.75
C GLY A 61 1.54 -5.00 7.03
N THR A 62 2.62 -5.77 7.21
CA THR A 62 3.88 -5.59 6.47
C THR A 62 3.69 -5.90 4.99
N VAL A 63 3.07 -7.04 4.66
CA VAL A 63 2.77 -7.42 3.26
C VAL A 63 1.88 -6.37 2.58
N LEU A 64 0.84 -5.89 3.27
CA LEU A 64 -0.04 -4.84 2.74
C LEU A 64 0.71 -3.51 2.52
N SER A 65 1.65 -3.16 3.42
CA SER A 65 2.50 -1.99 3.29
C SER A 65 3.44 -2.11 2.08
N ASP A 66 4.05 -3.28 1.86
CA ASP A 66 4.93 -3.52 0.73
C ASP A 66 4.20 -3.48 -0.60
N SER A 67 3.00 -4.09 -0.69
CA SER A 67 2.12 -3.93 -1.86
C SER A 67 1.77 -2.46 -2.12
N THR A 68 1.47 -1.70 -1.06
CA THR A 68 1.21 -0.25 -1.18
C THR A 68 2.43 0.49 -1.74
N ARG A 69 3.64 0.16 -1.29
CA ARG A 69 4.89 0.77 -1.79
C ARG A 69 5.15 0.40 -3.25
N SER A 70 4.92 -0.85 -3.64
CA SER A 70 5.07 -1.29 -5.04
C SER A 70 4.18 -0.49 -5.98
N ILE A 71 2.91 -0.27 -5.61
CA ILE A 71 1.98 0.55 -6.41
C ILE A 71 2.47 2.01 -6.47
N LEU A 72 2.88 2.60 -5.34
CA LEU A 72 3.39 3.99 -5.32
C LEU A 72 4.66 4.17 -6.14
N LYS A 73 5.57 3.18 -6.10
CA LYS A 73 6.79 3.17 -6.91
C LYS A 73 6.46 3.06 -8.39
N PHE A 74 5.60 2.11 -8.76
CA PHE A 74 5.15 1.97 -10.15
C PHE A 74 4.54 3.27 -10.67
N LEU A 75 3.66 3.91 -9.88
CA LEU A 75 3.05 5.17 -10.28
C LEU A 75 4.13 6.21 -10.61
N ARG A 76 5.12 6.41 -9.72
CA ARG A 76 6.25 7.35 -9.94
C ARG A 76 7.06 7.03 -11.19
N ASP A 77 7.33 5.75 -11.44
CA ASP A 77 8.19 5.31 -12.54
C ASP A 77 7.42 5.25 -13.87
N SER A 78 6.09 5.31 -13.84
CA SER A 78 5.22 5.22 -15.01
C SER A 78 4.99 6.58 -15.70
N ASN A 79 4.45 6.52 -16.92
CA ASN A 79 3.97 7.69 -17.65
C ASN A 79 2.58 8.20 -17.16
N LEU A 80 1.99 7.59 -16.13
CA LEU A 80 0.68 7.97 -15.59
C LEU A 80 0.75 9.18 -14.65
N THR A 81 1.94 9.52 -14.15
CA THR A 81 2.15 10.63 -13.20
C THR A 81 2.96 11.76 -13.80
N THR A 82 2.78 12.96 -13.23
CA THR A 82 3.62 14.13 -13.54
C THR A 82 4.17 14.74 -12.25
N ASN A 83 5.01 15.78 -12.39
CA ASN A 83 5.55 16.54 -11.26
C ASN A 83 4.47 17.10 -10.30
N GLU A 84 3.23 17.29 -10.78
CA GLU A 84 2.11 17.72 -9.94
C GLU A 84 1.65 16.64 -8.96
N ASP A 85 1.88 15.37 -9.28
CA ASP A 85 1.48 14.22 -8.47
C ASP A 85 2.51 13.87 -7.39
N GLU A 86 3.80 14.22 -7.60
CA GLU A 86 4.92 13.86 -6.73
C GLU A 86 4.66 14.18 -5.26
N LYS A 87 4.17 15.39 -4.97
CA LYS A 87 3.84 15.81 -3.60
C LYS A 87 2.82 14.86 -2.95
N TRP A 88 1.83 14.40 -3.70
CA TRP A 88 0.82 13.47 -3.20
C TRP A 88 1.38 12.06 -3.01
N LEU A 89 2.20 11.58 -3.95
CA LEU A 89 2.85 10.27 -3.85
C LEU A 89 3.79 10.21 -2.63
N ASP A 90 4.49 11.29 -2.35
CA ASP A 90 5.30 11.47 -1.15
C ASP A 90 4.52 11.40 0.15
N ILE A 91 3.40 12.11 0.23
CA ILE A 91 2.53 12.08 1.41
C ILE A 91 2.01 10.67 1.65
N LEU A 92 1.59 9.97 0.59
CA LEU A 92 1.07 8.61 0.68
C LEU A 92 2.17 7.61 1.08
N SER A 93 3.38 7.75 0.55
CA SER A 93 4.53 6.92 0.92
C SER A 93 4.86 7.09 2.41
N ARG A 94 5.01 8.34 2.87
CA ARG A 94 5.30 8.66 4.27
C ARG A 94 4.21 8.18 5.21
N ALA A 95 2.94 8.31 4.82
CA ALA A 95 1.82 7.79 5.60
C ALA A 95 1.83 6.26 5.70
N CYS A 96 2.23 5.56 4.63
CA CYS A 96 2.39 4.11 4.64
C CYS A 96 3.47 3.68 5.64
N ASP A 97 4.65 4.31 5.58
CA ASP A 97 5.78 4.03 6.46
C ASP A 97 5.41 4.30 7.93
N HIS A 98 4.82 5.46 8.21
CA HIS A 98 4.36 5.83 9.54
C HIS A 98 3.36 4.82 10.13
N ASN A 99 2.40 4.36 9.32
CA ASN A 99 1.39 3.41 9.77
C ASN A 99 2.01 2.04 10.07
N LEU A 100 2.96 1.58 9.25
CA LEU A 100 3.67 0.33 9.50
C LEU A 100 4.54 0.41 10.76
N ASP A 101 5.23 1.53 10.97
CA ASP A 101 6.04 1.73 12.16
C ASP A 101 5.18 1.74 13.43
N LYS A 102 4.03 2.42 13.39
CA LYS A 102 3.05 2.39 14.48
C LYS A 102 2.50 1.00 14.74
N LEU A 103 2.18 0.25 13.68
CA LEU A 103 1.72 -1.13 13.79
C LEU A 103 2.76 -1.98 14.52
N LYS A 104 4.03 -1.94 14.09
CA LYS A 104 5.13 -2.70 14.69
C LYS A 104 5.44 -2.29 16.13
N SER A 105 5.39 -0.99 16.42
CA SER A 105 5.70 -0.46 17.76
C SER A 105 4.62 -0.83 18.78
N ASN A 106 3.36 -0.85 18.38
CA ASN A 106 2.21 -1.10 19.28
C ASN A 106 1.84 -2.58 19.41
N SER A 107 2.42 -3.46 18.60
CA SER A 107 2.13 -4.91 18.57
C SER A 107 3.16 -5.74 19.33
N LEU A 108 4.27 -5.13 19.74
CA LEU A 108 5.16 -5.70 20.73
C LEU A 108 4.42 -5.66 22.08
N PRO A 109 4.30 -6.77 22.82
CA PRO A 109 3.84 -6.70 24.20
C PRO A 109 4.78 -5.73 24.92
N ALA A 110 4.21 -4.84 25.75
CA ALA A 110 5.02 -4.11 26.71
C ALA A 110 5.79 -5.17 27.49
N THR A 111 7.09 -5.30 27.24
CA THR A 111 7.97 -6.08 28.10
C THR A 111 7.68 -5.57 29.50
N ASP A 112 7.29 -6.47 30.41
CA ASP A 112 7.05 -6.16 31.81
C ASP A 112 8.26 -5.38 32.35
N GLN A 113 8.18 -4.04 32.29
CA GLN A 113 9.06 -3.14 33.01
C GLN A 113 8.54 -3.10 34.45
N ASN A 114 8.66 -4.23 35.14
CA ASN A 114 8.52 -4.39 36.58
C ASN A 114 8.95 -5.82 36.94
N VAL A 115 10.25 -6.09 36.90
CA VAL A 115 10.86 -7.10 37.77
C VAL A 115 12.09 -6.47 38.39
N ASP A 116 11.93 -6.18 39.68
CA ASP A 116 12.88 -5.78 40.75
C ASP A 116 13.65 -4.45 40.66
#